data_AF-A0A933E618-F1
#
_entry.id   AF-A0A933E618-F1
#
_cell.length_a   1.000
_cell.length_b   1.000
_cell.length_c   1.000
_cell.angle_alpha   90.00
_cell.angle_beta   90.00
_cell.angle_gamma   90.00
#
_symmetry.space_group_name_H-M   'P 1'
#
loop_
_entity.id
_entity.type
_entity.pdbx_description
1 polymer ?
#
loop_
_entity_poly.entity_id
_entity_poly.type
_entity_poly.pdbx_seq_one_letter_code
_entity_poly.pdbx_strand_id
1 'polypeptide(L)' 'MSNPDIMDGLPVFVGTRIPVYIILDYLAEGAKVEDILKDYPSLNREKIRAALKFAHLLSSLH' A
#
# COMPACT_ATOMS: atom_id res chain seq x y z
N MET A 1 4.11 -5.01 22.89
CA MET A 1 4.25 -3.70 22.23
C MET A 1 3.72 -3.86 20.81
N SER A 2 2.48 -3.42 20.58
CA SER A 2 1.84 -3.47 19.25
C SER A 2 2.49 -2.42 18.37
N ASN A 3 3.17 -2.84 17.31
CA ASN A 3 3.71 -1.92 16.31
C ASN A 3 2.52 -1.24 15.60
N PRO A 4 2.34 0.09 15.72
CA PRO A 4 1.21 0.79 15.09
C PRO A 4 1.21 0.69 13.56
N ASP A 5 2.33 0.29 12.96
CA ASP A 5 2.49 0.10 11.51
C ASP A 5 2.10 -1.30 11.00
N ILE A 6 1.54 -2.16 11.88
CA ILE A 6 1.22 -3.55 11.57
C ILE A 6 -0.18 -3.88 12.11
N MET A 7 -1.17 -3.99 11.21
CA MET A 7 -2.47 -4.61 11.52
C MET A 7 -2.36 -6.11 11.23
N ASP A 8 -2.45 -6.96 12.25
CA ASP A 8 -2.45 -8.43 12.10
C ASP A 8 -1.25 -9.03 11.33
N GLY A 9 -0.09 -8.37 11.38
CA GLY A 9 1.11 -8.79 10.65
C GLY A 9 1.20 -8.21 9.24
N LEU A 10 0.15 -7.55 8.75
CA LEU A 10 0.11 -6.96 7.41
C LEU A 10 0.60 -5.51 7.42
N PRO A 11 1.45 -5.14 6.44
CA PRO A 11 1.93 -3.77 6.31
C PRO A 11 0.79 -2.82 5.95
N VAL A 12 0.70 -1.70 6.67
CA VAL A 12 -0.25 -0.62 6.39
C VAL A 12 0.49 0.65 5.94
N PHE A 13 -0.19 1.53 5.21
CA PHE A 13 0.37 2.85 4.92
C PHE A 13 0.46 3.69 6.19
N VAL A 14 1.64 4.25 6.46
CA VAL A 14 1.90 5.09 7.64
C VAL A 14 0.83 6.18 7.80
N GLY A 15 0.31 6.30 9.02
CA GLY A 15 -0.74 7.24 9.38
C GLY A 15 -2.13 6.87 8.86
N THR A 16 -2.32 5.64 8.39
CA THR A 16 -3.61 5.11 7.92
C THR A 16 -3.85 3.72 8.48
N ARG A 17 -5.07 3.22 8.33
CA ARG A 17 -5.40 1.79 8.54
C ARG A 17 -5.62 1.05 7.22
N ILE A 18 -5.03 1.56 6.13
CA ILE A 18 -5.17 0.99 4.79
C ILE A 18 -4.05 -0.04 4.61
N PRO A 19 -4.38 -1.33 4.43
CA PRO A 19 -3.39 -2.35 4.11
C PRO A 19 -2.75 -2.10 2.75
N VAL A 20 -1.46 -2.37 2.63
CA VAL A 20 -0.70 -2.19 1.38
C VAL A 20 -1.25 -3.08 0.26
N TYR A 21 -1.66 -4.32 0.58
CA TYR A 21 -2.13 -5.28 -0.43
C TYR A 21 -3.37 -4.78 -1.18
N ILE A 22 -4.32 -4.11 -0.52
CA ILE A 22 -5.54 -3.58 -1.17
C ILE A 22 -5.18 -2.65 -2.34
N ILE A 23 -4.19 -1.79 -2.15
CA ILE A 23 -3.77 -0.85 -3.18
C ILE A 23 -3.00 -1.55 -4.30
N LEU A 24 -2.24 -2.59 -3.97
CA LEU A 24 -1.56 -3.42 -4.97
C LEU A 24 -2.56 -4.23 -5.81
N ASP A 25 -3.64 -4.75 -5.20
CA ASP A 25 -4.70 -5.47 -5.90
C ASP A 25 -5.41 -4.57 -6.91
N TYR A 26 -5.80 -3.35 -6.51
CA TYR A 26 -6.36 -2.36 -7.44
C TYR A 26 -5.43 -2.06 -8.62
N LEU A 27 -4.13 -1.89 -8.35
CA LEU A 27 -3.15 -1.66 -9.41
C LEU A 27 -3.00 -2.88 -10.32
N ALA A 28 -3.06 -4.10 -9.77
CA ALA A 28 -3.02 -5.35 -10.53
C ALA A 28 -4.26 -5.53 -11.43
N GLU A 29 -5.42 -5.06 -10.98
CA GLU A 29 -6.67 -5.02 -11.75
C GLU A 29 -6.69 -3.90 -12.82
N GLY A 30 -5.65 -3.06 -12.87
CA GLY A 30 -5.50 -1.99 -13.86
C GLY A 30 -6.12 -0.65 -13.45
N ALA A 31 -6.45 -0.47 -12.16
CA ALA A 31 -6.92 0.81 -11.66
C ALA A 31 -5.87 1.92 -11.86
N LYS A 32 -6.32 3.11 -12.23
CA LYS A 32 -5.45 4.28 -12.34
C LYS A 32 -5.14 4.83 -10.95
N VAL A 33 -3.90 5.28 -10.76
CA VAL A 33 -3.45 5.90 -9.51
C VAL A 33 -4.32 7.09 -9.13
N GLU A 34 -4.78 7.86 -10.11
CA GLU A 34 -5.67 9.00 -9.89
C GLU A 34 -7.00 8.61 -9.27
N ASP A 35 -7.56 7.46 -9.65
CA ASP A 35 -8.84 6.98 -9.12
C ASP A 35 -8.67 6.42 -7.72
N ILE A 36 -7.58 5.66 -7.48
CA ILE A 36 -7.20 5.21 -6.13
C ILE A 36 -7.05 6.40 -5.17
N LEU A 37 -6.44 7.50 -5.61
CA LEU A 37 -6.26 8.69 -4.76
C LEU A 37 -7.57 9.46 -4.49
N LYS A 38 -8.59 9.32 -5.34
CA LYS A 38 -9.93 9.87 -5.06
C LYS A 38 -10.61 9.06 -3.97
N ASP A 39 -10.52 7.74 -4.03
CA ASP A 39 -11.16 6.82 -3.08
C ASP A 39 -10.41 6.78 -1.73
N TYR A 40 -9.09 7.00 -1.75
CA TYR A 40 -8.22 7.00 -0.58
C TYR A 40 -7.46 8.34 -0.44
N PRO A 41 -8.13 9.43 -0.02
CA PRO A 41 -7.53 10.77 0.04
C PRO A 41 -6.43 10.92 1.11
N SER A 42 -6.28 9.95 2.01
CA SER A 42 -5.18 9.88 2.98
C SER A 42 -3.87 9.33 2.40
N LEU A 43 -3.94 8.83 1.16
CA LEU A 43 -2.79 8.39 0.38
C LEU A 43 -2.28 9.52 -0.52
N ASN A 44 -1.04 9.37 -0.95
CA ASN A 44 -0.44 10.22 -1.97
C ASN A 44 0.38 9.35 -2.92
N ARG A 45 0.84 9.94 -4.03
CA ARG A 45 1.63 9.21 -5.04
C ARG A 45 2.92 8.60 -4.47
N GLU A 46 3.52 9.23 -3.47
CA GLU A 46 4.76 8.73 -2.84
C GLU A 46 4.50 7.46 -2.05
N LYS A 47 3.42 7.42 -1.26
CA LYS A 47 2.95 6.23 -0.55
C LYS A 47 2.71 5.07 -1.53
N ILE A 48 1.99 5.32 -2.63
CA ILE A 48 1.74 4.29 -3.66
C ILE A 48 3.05 3.79 -4.29
N ARG A 49 3.99 4.68 -4.61
CA ARG A 49 5.32 4.28 -5.11
C ARG A 49 6.12 3.47 -4.09
N ALA A 50 6.04 3.82 -2.80
CA ALA A 50 6.69 3.08 -1.74
C ALA A 50 6.12 1.66 -1.62
N ALA A 51 4.80 1.49 -1.74
CA ALA A 51 4.16 0.18 -1.78
C ALA A 51 4.64 -0.68 -2.95
N LEU A 52 4.76 -0.11 -4.16
CA LEU A 52 5.29 -0.82 -5.33
C LEU A 52 6.76 -1.25 -5.12
N LYS A 53 7.60 -0.38 -4.55
CA LYS A 53 8.99 -0.72 -4.22
C LYS A 53 9.07 -1.83 -3.17
N PHE A 54 8.21 -1.76 -2.16
CA PHE A 54 8.12 -2.79 -1.12
C PHE A 54 7.71 -4.14 -1.71
N ALA A 55 6.68 -4.16 -2.56
CA ALA A 55 6.26 -5.36 -3.29
C ALA A 55 7.38 -5.93 -4.16
N HIS A 56 8.10 -5.07 -4.90
CA HIS A 56 9.25 -5.48 -5.69
C HIS A 56 10.37 -6.11 -4.85
N LEU A 57 10.71 -5.49 -3.72
CA LEU A 57 11.72 -6.01 -2.79
C LEU A 57 11.32 -7.39 -2.25
N LEU A 58 10.08 -7.54 -1.78
CA LEU A 58 9.54 -8.82 -1.33
C LEU A 58 9.52 -9.87 -2.45
N SER A 59 9.24 -9.45 -3.70
CA SER A 59 9.25 -10.33 -4.87
C SER A 59 10.67 -10.74 -5.32
N SER A 60 11.71 -10.07 -4.82
CA SER A 60 13.11 -10.32 -5.19
C SER A 60 13.87 -11.09 -4.10
N LEU A 61 13.17 -11.47 -3.02
CA LEU A 61 13.71 -12.15 -1.84
C LEU A 61 13.49 -13.67 -1.85
N HIS A 62 13.11 -14.23 -3.00
CA HIS A 62 13.01 -15.67 -3.30
C HIS A 62 14.03 -16.08 -4.35
#